data_AF-A0A5C1AU55-F1
#
_entry.id   AF-A0A5C1AU55-F1
#
_cell.length_a   1.000
_cell.length_b   1.000
_cell.length_c   1.000
_cell.angle_alpha   90.00
_cell.angle_beta   90.00
_cell.angle_gamma   90.00
#
_symmetry.space_group_name_H-M   'P 1'
#
loop_
_entity.id
_entity.type
_entity.pdbx_description
1 polymer ?
#
loop_
_entity_poly.entity_id
_entity_poly.type
_entity_poly.pdbx_seq_one_letter_code
_entity_poly.pdbx_strand_id
1 'polypeptide(L)'
;MHKVIGLLFVLFVAACVGFAFVALDPGPADPAGDESPAVVVLDADVPGTTVFRGPDELGVVPLTLTPARLDELGLGHVTLDPVAPLAPDPRGGTLHLRSGDDKPEERLALRVPDAVADRYKGVETPWGRRTVPGTMSGASRPTGLEVPRLRVSMAPAATADGLRFRVRAADRAPVGAPVVLTLTAENVGAKPVAGTRPEVTLSAVDRHGAWRAADQFEATSLPAAWGHIAPGQAVEWVVRFVAPDRPGEYNLTANLLLRASPADGHAGASTLSNVELLRVR
;
A
#
# COMPACT_ATOMS: atom_id res chain seq x y z
N MET A 1 -29.97 36.75 44.40
CA MET A 1 -28.90 35.73 44.39
C MET A 1 -28.62 35.16 42.98
N HIS A 2 -28.42 36.01 41.97
CA HIS A 2 -28.05 35.58 40.60
C HIS A 2 -26.88 36.41 40.00
N LYS A 3 -26.22 37.26 40.81
CA LYS A 3 -25.15 38.15 40.35
C LYS A 3 -23.74 37.78 40.83
N VAL A 4 -23.59 36.69 41.59
CA VAL A 4 -22.30 36.26 42.16
C VAL A 4 -21.61 35.18 41.32
N ILE A 5 -22.35 34.46 40.46
CA ILE A 5 -21.80 33.36 39.64
C ILE A 5 -21.11 33.88 38.36
N GLY A 6 -21.52 35.03 37.82
CA GLY A 6 -20.91 35.61 36.61
C GLY A 6 -19.50 36.18 36.81
N LEU A 7 -19.16 36.65 38.02
CA LEU A 7 -17.87 37.30 38.29
C LEU A 7 -16.73 36.28 38.46
N LEU A 8 -17.03 35.07 38.94
CA LEU A 8 -16.06 33.98 39.07
C LEU A 8 -15.67 33.35 37.71
N PHE A 9 -16.56 33.41 36.71
CA PHE A 9 -16.28 32.86 35.38
C PHE A 9 -15.38 33.79 34.54
N VAL A 10 -15.50 35.11 34.69
CA VAL A 10 -14.66 36.09 33.97
C VAL A 10 -13.23 36.15 34.53
N LEU A 11 -13.05 35.97 35.85
CA LEU A 11 -11.73 35.93 36.47
C LEU A 11 -10.93 34.65 36.15
N PHE A 12 -11.61 33.52 35.91
CA PHE A 12 -10.93 32.28 35.52
C PHE A 12 -10.45 32.33 34.06
N VAL A 13 -11.23 32.92 33.15
CA VAL A 13 -10.83 33.08 31.75
C VAL A 13 -9.71 34.12 31.57
N ALA A 14 -9.67 35.18 32.39
CA ALA A 14 -8.58 36.15 32.36
C ALA A 14 -7.25 35.60 32.92
N ALA A 15 -7.29 34.64 33.85
CA ALA A 15 -6.09 33.99 34.38
C ALA A 15 -5.50 32.94 33.43
N CYS A 16 -6.30 32.32 32.56
CA CYS A 16 -5.81 31.33 31.59
C CYS A 16 -5.31 31.93 30.27
N VAL A 17 -5.64 33.19 29.96
CA VAL A 17 -5.19 33.88 28.73
C VAL A 17 -3.95 34.78 28.99
N GLY A 18 -3.55 34.96 30.26
CA GLY A 18 -2.63 36.04 30.66
C GLY A 18 -1.18 35.69 31.02
N PHE A 19 -0.74 34.42 31.09
CA PHE A 19 0.61 34.13 31.59
C PHE A 19 1.30 32.92 30.92
N ALA A 20 1.89 33.19 29.75
CA ALA A 20 3.20 32.65 29.37
C ALA A 20 3.81 33.50 28.24
N PHE A 21 3.83 34.82 28.41
CA PHE A 21 4.88 35.64 27.80
C PHE A 21 6.09 35.56 28.73
N VAL A 22 6.95 34.57 28.51
CA VAL A 22 8.35 34.71 28.90
C VAL A 22 9.00 35.48 27.76
N ALA A 23 9.43 36.69 28.08
CA ALA A 23 10.20 37.55 27.21
C ALA A 23 11.48 36.82 26.75
N LEU A 24 11.57 36.56 25.44
CA LEU A 24 12.83 36.41 24.74
C LEU A 24 12.89 37.57 23.75
N ASP A 25 13.90 38.41 23.99
CA ASP A 25 14.39 39.52 23.21
C ASP A 25 14.15 39.38 21.68
N PRO A 26 13.50 40.34 20.98
CA PRO A 26 13.49 40.33 19.53
C PRO A 26 14.85 40.87 19.05
N GLY A 27 15.86 40.01 19.12
CA GLY A 27 17.07 40.18 18.31
C GLY A 27 16.67 40.33 16.84
N PRO A 28 17.48 41.03 16.02
CA PRO A 28 17.15 41.27 14.62
C PRO A 28 16.76 39.94 13.97
N ALA A 29 15.63 39.94 13.26
CA ALA A 29 15.21 38.81 12.44
C ALA A 29 16.38 38.44 11.52
N ASP A 30 17.08 37.37 11.87
CA ASP A 30 18.14 36.84 11.04
C ASP A 30 17.46 36.23 9.81
N PRO A 31 17.61 36.79 8.60
CA PRO A 31 16.97 36.29 7.39
C PRO A 31 17.79 35.11 6.82
N ALA A 32 18.14 34.19 7.70
CA ALA A 32 18.78 32.92 7.38
C ALA A 32 18.15 31.89 8.29
N GLY A 33 16.90 31.53 7.99
CA GLY A 33 16.34 30.28 8.49
C GLY A 33 17.28 29.19 8.00
N ASP A 34 18.07 28.67 8.92
CA ASP A 34 19.04 27.60 8.68
C ASP A 34 18.25 26.37 8.25
N GLU A 35 17.99 26.27 6.95
CA GLU A 35 17.43 25.11 6.28
C GLU A 35 18.47 24.00 6.34
N SER A 36 18.68 23.45 7.54
CA SER A 36 19.39 22.19 7.68
C SER A 36 18.63 21.17 6.83
N PRO A 37 19.25 20.62 5.77
CA PRO A 37 18.53 19.78 4.84
C PRO A 37 18.00 18.55 5.59
N ALA A 38 16.70 18.33 5.48
CA ALA A 38 15.99 17.35 6.29
C ALA A 38 16.55 15.94 6.02
N VAL A 39 17.14 15.31 7.03
CA VAL A 39 17.43 13.87 6.99
C VAL A 39 16.10 13.14 7.10
N VAL A 40 15.83 12.16 6.22
CA VAL A 40 14.61 11.33 6.29
C VAL A 40 15.01 9.89 6.61
N VAL A 41 14.34 9.26 7.58
CA VAL A 41 14.51 7.82 7.86
C VAL A 41 13.30 7.07 7.37
N LEU A 42 13.50 6.18 6.39
CA LEU A 42 12.48 5.23 5.94
C LEU A 42 12.59 3.94 6.74
N ASP A 43 11.47 3.50 7.29
CA ASP A 43 11.39 2.31 8.14
C ASP A 43 10.17 1.45 7.80
N ALA A 44 10.19 0.18 8.22
CA ALA A 44 9.08 -0.73 8.07
C ALA A 44 8.81 -1.59 9.32
N ASP A 45 7.60 -2.13 9.43
CA ASP A 45 7.27 -3.13 10.44
C ASP A 45 7.97 -4.49 10.23
N VAL A 46 8.51 -4.73 9.03
CA VAL A 46 9.31 -5.93 8.71
C VAL A 46 10.80 -5.56 8.58
N PRO A 47 11.65 -5.96 9.54
CA PRO A 47 13.10 -5.75 9.46
C PRO A 47 13.72 -6.42 8.23
N GLY A 48 14.76 -5.79 7.65
CA GLY A 48 15.42 -6.31 6.45
C GLY A 48 14.68 -6.00 5.14
N THR A 49 13.58 -5.24 5.19
CA THR A 49 12.88 -4.79 3.98
C THR A 49 13.79 -3.89 3.15
N THR A 50 13.96 -4.23 1.88
CA THR A 50 14.77 -3.47 0.93
C THR A 50 13.91 -2.44 0.20
N VAL A 51 14.43 -1.22 0.02
CA VAL A 51 13.78 -0.09 -0.64
C VAL A 51 14.36 0.09 -2.04
N PHE A 52 13.51 0.28 -3.04
CA PHE A 52 13.89 0.41 -4.43
C PHE A 52 13.33 1.68 -5.07
N ARG A 53 14.09 2.22 -6.03
CA ARG A 53 13.64 3.19 -7.03
C ARG A 53 13.67 2.52 -8.39
N GLY A 54 12.52 2.09 -8.89
CA GLY A 54 12.46 1.27 -10.10
C GLY A 54 13.31 -0.01 -9.96
N PRO A 55 14.32 -0.24 -10.83
CA PRO A 55 15.25 -1.38 -10.69
C PRO A 55 16.30 -1.18 -9.59
N ASP A 56 16.57 0.07 -9.19
CA ASP A 56 17.74 0.41 -8.38
C ASP A 56 17.48 0.20 -6.90
N GLU A 57 18.35 -0.56 -6.25
CA GLU A 57 18.32 -0.74 -4.80
C GLU A 57 18.85 0.53 -4.12
N LEU A 58 18.04 1.09 -3.21
CA LEU A 58 18.44 2.25 -2.40
C LEU A 58 19.07 1.84 -1.07
N GLY A 59 18.67 0.68 -0.54
CA GLY A 59 19.18 0.11 0.70
C GLY A 59 18.11 -0.62 1.50
N VAL A 60 18.43 -0.96 2.75
CA VAL A 60 17.58 -1.76 3.64
C VAL A 60 17.09 -0.91 4.81
N VAL A 61 15.85 -1.10 5.23
CA VAL A 61 15.28 -0.38 6.38
C VAL A 61 15.89 -0.84 7.72
N PRO A 62 16.11 0.08 8.68
CA PRO A 62 15.90 1.52 8.56
C PRO A 62 16.93 2.17 7.62
N LEU A 63 16.43 2.92 6.63
CA LEU A 63 17.22 3.56 5.58
C LEU A 63 17.22 5.07 5.83
N THR A 64 18.40 5.62 6.09
CA THR A 64 18.59 7.07 6.25
C THR A 64 18.92 7.71 4.91
N LEU A 65 18.03 8.57 4.41
CA LEU A 65 18.25 9.41 3.25
C LEU A 65 18.87 10.72 3.71
N THR A 66 20.14 10.91 3.37
CA THR A 66 20.87 12.16 3.61
C THR A 66 20.39 13.25 2.65
N PRO A 67 20.64 14.53 2.97
CA PRO A 67 20.48 15.66 2.07
C PRO A 67 20.93 15.41 0.63
N ALA A 68 22.19 15.02 0.45
CA ALA A 68 22.76 14.73 -0.85
C ALA A 68 22.00 13.59 -1.56
N ARG A 69 21.59 12.56 -0.81
CA ARG A 69 20.81 11.46 -1.38
C ARG A 69 19.40 11.88 -1.78
N LEU A 70 18.77 12.79 -1.02
CA LEU A 70 17.49 13.37 -1.40
C LEU A 70 17.62 14.23 -2.65
N ASP A 71 18.70 15.00 -2.78
CA ASP A 71 18.99 15.78 -3.99
C ASP A 71 19.22 14.89 -5.22
N GLU A 72 19.99 13.81 -5.10
CA GLU A 72 20.16 12.79 -6.15
C GLU A 72 18.84 12.15 -6.58
N LEU A 73 17.90 12.01 -5.64
CA LEU A 73 16.56 11.50 -5.90
C LEU A 73 15.62 12.57 -6.48
N GLY A 74 16.04 13.84 -6.54
CA GLY A 74 15.20 14.96 -6.96
C GLY A 74 14.20 15.43 -5.88
N LEU A 75 14.39 14.98 -4.64
CA LEU A 75 13.53 15.16 -3.47
C LEU A 75 14.02 16.25 -2.50
N GLY A 76 14.87 17.18 -2.94
CA GLY A 76 15.71 18.06 -2.11
C GLY A 76 15.09 18.77 -0.89
N HIS A 77 13.75 18.88 -0.79
CA HIS A 77 13.08 19.21 0.47
C HIS A 77 11.83 18.34 0.66
N VAL A 78 11.93 17.19 1.32
CA VAL A 78 10.75 16.33 1.57
C VAL A 78 9.88 16.97 2.65
N THR A 79 8.68 17.41 2.29
CA THR A 79 7.62 17.64 3.29
C THR A 79 6.89 16.31 3.46
N LEU A 80 7.03 15.70 4.64
CA LEU A 80 6.27 14.49 4.96
C LEU A 80 4.79 14.84 5.06
N ASP A 81 4.01 14.45 4.06
CA ASP A 81 2.58 14.30 4.26
C ASP A 81 2.33 12.90 4.83
N PRO A 82 2.01 12.74 6.13
CA PRO A 82 1.65 11.44 6.72
C PRO A 82 0.42 10.80 6.05
N VAL A 83 -0.33 11.59 5.28
CA VAL A 83 -1.54 11.20 4.57
C VAL A 83 -1.26 10.97 3.09
N ALA A 84 -0.01 11.12 2.61
CA ALA A 84 0.36 10.84 1.24
C ALA A 84 -0.19 9.46 0.85
N PRO A 85 -1.16 9.40 -0.07
CA PRO A 85 -1.88 8.17 -0.32
C PRO A 85 -0.91 7.18 -0.93
N LEU A 86 -0.92 5.96 -0.42
CA LEU A 86 -0.37 4.83 -1.14
C LEU A 86 -1.20 4.67 -2.41
N ALA A 87 -0.64 5.06 -3.55
CA ALA A 87 -1.36 4.90 -4.80
C ALA A 87 -1.13 3.48 -5.34
N PRO A 88 -2.17 2.85 -5.92
CA PRO A 88 -1.96 1.71 -6.79
C PRO A 88 -1.19 2.17 -8.02
N ASP A 89 0.11 1.85 -8.08
CA ASP A 89 0.90 1.95 -9.30
C ASP A 89 0.67 0.69 -10.15
N PRO A 90 0.67 0.77 -11.50
CA PRO A 90 0.66 -0.40 -12.36
C PRO A 90 1.71 -1.47 -11.97
N ARG A 91 2.77 -1.13 -11.24
CA ARG A 91 3.82 -2.08 -10.79
C ARG A 91 3.70 -2.49 -9.32
N GLY A 92 2.51 -2.35 -8.73
CA GLY A 92 2.27 -2.64 -7.32
C GLY A 92 2.52 -1.42 -6.43
N GLY A 93 1.78 -1.33 -5.33
CA GLY A 93 1.71 -0.12 -4.51
C GLY A 93 3.09 0.44 -4.14
N THR A 94 3.23 1.76 -4.22
CA THR A 94 4.48 2.48 -3.96
C THR A 94 4.31 3.49 -2.82
N LEU A 95 5.38 3.74 -2.09
CA LEU A 95 5.49 4.90 -1.21
C LEU A 95 5.76 6.14 -2.08
N HIS A 96 4.92 7.16 -1.94
CA HIS A 96 5.04 8.39 -2.71
C HIS A 96 5.74 9.44 -1.85
N LEU A 97 6.86 9.95 -2.35
CA LEU A 97 7.59 11.05 -1.74
C LEU A 97 7.48 12.27 -2.63
N ARG A 98 7.09 13.40 -2.05
CA ARG A 98 6.94 14.67 -2.76
C ARG A 98 7.57 15.80 -1.96
N SER A 99 8.23 16.72 -2.65
CA SER A 99 8.86 17.91 -2.08
C SER A 99 8.11 19.19 -2.46
N GLY A 100 6.88 19.36 -1.96
CA GLY A 100 5.99 20.50 -2.30
C GLY A 100 5.08 20.24 -3.51
N ASP A 101 4.14 21.16 -3.78
CA ASP A 101 3.06 20.91 -4.75
C ASP A 101 3.50 20.83 -6.22
N ASP A 102 4.59 21.52 -6.59
CA ASP A 102 5.02 21.68 -7.99
C ASP A 102 6.18 20.76 -8.41
N LYS A 103 6.67 19.88 -7.53
CA LYS A 103 7.83 19.02 -7.79
C LYS A 103 7.42 17.59 -8.21
N PRO A 104 8.26 16.90 -9.02
CA PRO A 104 7.98 15.53 -9.43
C PRO A 104 7.84 14.59 -8.23
N GLU A 105 6.85 13.72 -8.29
CA GLU A 105 6.60 12.67 -7.30
C GLU A 105 7.59 11.52 -7.50
N GLU A 106 8.25 11.09 -6.43
CA GLU A 106 9.12 9.92 -6.44
C GLU A 106 8.38 8.71 -5.87
N ARG A 107 8.56 7.55 -6.53
CA ARG A 107 7.86 6.31 -6.19
C ARG A 107 8.83 5.26 -5.71
N LEU A 108 8.77 4.95 -4.42
CA LEU A 108 9.62 3.94 -3.80
C LEU A 108 8.86 2.63 -3.62
N ALA A 109 9.44 1.54 -4.09
CA ALA A 109 8.92 0.19 -3.90
C ALA A 109 9.62 -0.49 -2.71
N LEU A 110 8.91 -1.39 -2.04
CA LEU A 110 9.42 -2.13 -0.88
C LEU A 110 9.49 -3.62 -1.23
N ARG A 111 10.48 -4.33 -0.71
CA ARG A 111 10.56 -5.79 -0.80
C ARG A 111 10.93 -6.35 0.56
N VAL A 112 10.01 -7.10 1.15
CA VAL A 112 10.29 -7.86 2.38
C VAL A 112 11.26 -9.02 2.08
N PRO A 113 12.01 -9.51 3.08
CA PRO A 113 12.90 -10.66 2.89
C PRO A 113 12.16 -11.90 2.38
N ASP A 114 12.80 -12.67 1.50
CA ASP A 114 12.20 -13.86 0.87
C ASP A 114 11.71 -14.89 1.91
N ALA A 115 12.41 -15.02 3.03
CA ALA A 115 12.04 -15.90 4.14
C ALA A 115 10.66 -15.61 4.75
N VAL A 116 10.12 -14.40 4.57
CA VAL A 116 8.82 -13.98 5.09
C VAL A 116 7.87 -13.45 4.01
N ALA A 117 8.28 -13.44 2.75
CA ALA A 117 7.55 -12.80 1.65
C ALA A 117 6.12 -13.33 1.48
N ASP A 118 5.88 -14.61 1.74
CA ASP A 118 4.55 -15.23 1.62
C ASP A 118 3.55 -14.81 2.70
N ARG A 119 4.00 -14.08 3.72
CA ARG A 119 3.13 -13.50 4.75
C ARG A 119 2.52 -12.16 4.34
N TYR A 120 3.05 -11.53 3.28
CA TYR A 120 2.67 -10.20 2.84
C TYR A 120 2.20 -10.19 1.39
N LYS A 121 1.28 -9.28 1.07
CA LYS A 121 0.81 -9.09 -0.30
C LYS A 121 1.99 -8.66 -1.16
N GLY A 122 2.30 -9.48 -2.17
CA GLY A 122 3.30 -9.15 -3.17
C GLY A 122 2.66 -8.90 -4.52
N VAL A 123 3.29 -8.04 -5.30
CA VAL A 123 3.00 -7.80 -6.70
C VAL A 123 4.26 -8.14 -7.48
N GLU A 124 4.13 -9.02 -8.48
CA GLU A 124 5.24 -9.30 -9.36
C GLU A 124 5.50 -8.11 -10.30
N THR A 125 6.76 -7.70 -10.39
CA THR A 125 7.19 -6.58 -11.26
C THR A 125 8.27 -7.07 -12.21
N PRO A 126 8.60 -6.31 -13.27
CA PRO A 126 9.74 -6.64 -14.14
C PRO A 126 11.07 -6.78 -13.38
N TRP A 127 11.16 -6.21 -12.18
CA TRP A 127 12.33 -6.23 -11.31
C TRP A 127 12.19 -7.19 -10.11
N GLY A 128 11.21 -8.09 -10.17
CA GLY A 128 10.90 -9.07 -9.12
C GLY A 128 9.74 -8.66 -8.22
N ARG A 129 9.37 -9.56 -7.32
CA ARG A 129 8.27 -9.38 -6.36
C ARG A 129 8.50 -8.19 -5.42
N ARG A 130 7.54 -7.26 -5.40
CA ARG A 130 7.50 -6.09 -4.51
C ARG A 130 6.32 -6.21 -3.54
N THR A 131 6.47 -5.71 -2.32
CA THR A 131 5.45 -5.77 -1.28
C THR A 131 4.49 -4.60 -1.40
N VAL A 132 3.19 -4.87 -1.31
CA VAL A 132 2.17 -3.82 -1.23
C VAL A 132 2.26 -3.14 0.14
N PRO A 133 2.56 -1.84 0.19
CA PRO A 133 2.51 -1.10 1.45
C PRO A 133 1.07 -1.07 1.98
N GLY A 134 0.91 -1.20 3.30
CA GLY A 134 -0.35 -1.26 4.02
C GLY A 134 -0.80 0.11 4.50
N THR A 135 -0.54 0.45 5.77
CA THR A 135 -0.80 1.78 6.32
C THR A 135 0.52 2.45 6.70
N MET A 136 0.55 3.77 6.68
CA MET A 136 1.67 4.54 7.25
C MET A 136 1.31 4.97 8.66
N SER A 137 2.25 4.79 9.59
CA SER A 137 2.13 5.32 10.95
C SER A 137 3.32 6.22 11.22
N GLY A 138 3.05 7.45 11.67
CA GLY A 138 4.08 8.41 12.03
C GLY A 138 4.62 9.18 10.83
N ALA A 139 4.02 10.34 10.54
CA ALA A 139 4.87 11.52 10.45
C ALA A 139 4.68 12.23 11.79
N SER A 140 5.62 12.06 12.71
CA SER A 140 5.71 13.00 13.83
C SER A 140 5.90 14.37 13.20
N ARG A 141 4.99 15.32 13.45
CA ARG A 141 5.24 16.72 13.11
C ARG A 141 6.52 17.11 13.84
N PRO A 142 7.55 17.64 13.14
CA PRO A 142 8.81 17.95 13.79
C PRO A 142 8.60 19.03 14.83
N THR A 143 8.67 18.67 16.11
CA THR A 143 8.95 19.63 17.18
C THR A 143 10.46 19.83 17.23
N GLY A 144 10.97 20.66 16.30
CA GLY A 144 12.27 21.33 16.35
C GLY A 144 13.57 20.51 16.31
N LEU A 145 13.59 19.21 16.63
CA LEU A 145 14.83 18.44 16.79
C LEU A 145 14.74 16.96 16.37
N GLU A 146 13.57 16.46 15.97
CA GLU A 146 13.41 15.05 15.60
C GLU A 146 13.59 14.83 14.10
N VAL A 147 14.50 13.92 13.74
CA VAL A 147 14.66 13.44 12.37
C VAL A 147 13.34 12.80 11.91
N PRO A 148 12.72 13.26 10.82
CA PRO A 148 11.47 12.70 10.33
C PRO A 148 11.65 11.21 9.98
N ARG A 149 10.96 10.34 10.73
CA ARG A 149 10.92 8.88 10.50
C ARG A 149 9.57 8.49 9.94
N LEU A 150 9.57 7.94 8.72
CA LEU A 150 8.41 7.34 8.09
C LEU A 150 8.41 5.84 8.37
N ARG A 151 7.40 5.33 9.07
CA ARG A 151 7.22 3.89 9.27
C ARG A 151 6.05 3.36 8.45
N VAL A 152 6.36 2.45 7.54
CA VAL A 152 5.39 1.78 6.67
C VAL A 152 5.04 0.40 7.23
N SER A 153 3.75 0.11 7.38
CA SER A 153 3.28 -1.25 7.66
C SER A 153 3.12 -2.03 6.36
N MET A 154 3.48 -3.32 6.34
CA MET A 154 3.29 -4.18 5.17
C MET A 154 1.90 -4.81 5.15
N ALA A 155 1.24 -4.81 3.99
CA ALA A 155 -0.10 -5.40 3.88
C ALA A 155 -0.04 -6.94 4.04
N PRO A 156 -0.77 -7.55 4.99
CA PRO A 156 -0.80 -9.00 5.16
C PRO A 156 -1.40 -9.74 3.97
N ALA A 157 -0.82 -10.88 3.59
CA ALA A 157 -1.28 -11.71 2.47
C ALA A 157 -2.64 -12.41 2.71
N ALA A 158 -3.03 -12.55 3.97
CA ALA A 158 -4.29 -13.18 4.38
C ALA A 158 -5.24 -12.14 4.99
N THR A 159 -6.55 -12.38 4.87
CA THR A 159 -7.56 -11.62 5.62
C THR A 159 -7.44 -11.84 7.12
N ALA A 160 -8.15 -11.04 7.92
CA ALA A 160 -8.30 -11.28 9.34
C ALA A 160 -8.83 -12.69 9.67
N ASP A 161 -9.67 -13.24 8.78
CA ASP A 161 -10.23 -14.59 8.89
C ASP A 161 -9.28 -15.69 8.39
N GLY A 162 -8.08 -15.32 7.93
CA GLY A 162 -7.05 -16.26 7.49
C GLY A 162 -7.21 -16.75 6.05
N LEU A 163 -8.01 -16.10 5.21
CA LEU A 163 -8.07 -16.46 3.79
C LEU A 163 -6.94 -15.77 3.01
N ARG A 164 -6.12 -16.56 2.33
CA ARG A 164 -5.09 -16.11 1.39
C ARG A 164 -5.55 -16.38 -0.03
N PHE A 165 -5.33 -15.42 -0.92
CA PHE A 165 -5.65 -15.55 -2.35
C PHE A 165 -4.40 -15.31 -3.21
N ARG A 166 -4.17 -16.20 -4.17
CA ARG A 166 -3.06 -16.16 -5.12
C ARG A 166 -3.59 -16.32 -6.54
N VAL A 167 -2.99 -15.59 -7.47
CA VAL A 167 -3.11 -15.82 -8.91
C VAL A 167 -1.74 -16.22 -9.44
N ARG A 168 -1.69 -17.17 -10.37
CA ARG A 168 -0.48 -17.57 -11.06
C ARG A 168 -0.76 -17.70 -12.54
N ALA A 169 0.13 -17.15 -13.37
CA ALA A 169 0.10 -17.30 -14.82
C ALA A 169 1.33 -18.11 -15.27
N ALA A 170 1.33 -18.53 -16.54
CA ALA A 170 2.60 -18.90 -17.18
C ALA A 170 3.48 -17.65 -17.33
N ASP A 171 4.77 -17.77 -17.03
CA ASP A 171 5.73 -16.65 -17.06
C ASP A 171 5.79 -15.92 -18.42
N ARG A 172 5.41 -16.62 -19.50
CA ARG A 172 5.41 -16.11 -20.87
C ARG A 172 4.24 -16.69 -21.68
N ALA A 173 3.67 -15.89 -22.57
CA ALA A 173 2.67 -16.31 -23.53
C ALA A 173 2.94 -15.71 -24.92
N PRO A 174 2.71 -16.44 -26.01
CA PRO A 174 2.71 -15.85 -27.35
C PRO A 174 1.55 -14.84 -27.51
N VAL A 175 1.75 -13.82 -28.35
CA VAL A 175 0.68 -12.90 -28.78
C VAL A 175 -0.53 -13.69 -29.29
N GLY A 176 -1.73 -13.36 -28.79
CA GLY A 176 -2.98 -14.00 -29.19
C GLY A 176 -3.13 -15.49 -28.83
N ALA A 177 -2.19 -16.07 -28.06
CA ALA A 177 -2.29 -17.46 -27.64
C ALA A 177 -3.15 -17.63 -26.37
N PRO A 178 -3.74 -18.81 -26.13
CA PRO A 178 -4.40 -19.11 -24.87
C PRO A 178 -3.43 -19.01 -23.70
N VAL A 179 -3.82 -18.26 -22.66
CA VAL A 179 -3.13 -18.17 -21.37
C VAL A 179 -3.98 -18.86 -20.32
N VAL A 180 -3.31 -19.61 -19.45
CA VAL A 180 -3.92 -20.30 -18.32
C VAL A 180 -3.54 -19.57 -17.04
N LEU A 181 -4.55 -19.19 -16.25
CA LEU A 181 -4.39 -18.68 -14.89
C LEU A 181 -4.88 -19.72 -13.91
N THR A 182 -4.08 -19.96 -12.88
CA THR A 182 -4.51 -20.71 -11.70
C THR A 182 -4.79 -19.72 -10.58
N LEU A 183 -6.04 -19.67 -10.14
CA LEU A 183 -6.45 -18.96 -8.93
C LEU A 183 -6.49 -19.95 -7.78
N THR A 184 -5.85 -19.61 -6.66
CA THR A 184 -5.85 -20.44 -5.45
C THR A 184 -6.34 -19.62 -4.26
N ALA A 185 -7.33 -20.13 -3.56
CA ALA A 185 -7.72 -19.63 -2.24
C ALA A 185 -7.37 -20.68 -1.18
N GLU A 186 -6.61 -20.25 -0.17
CA GLU A 186 -6.11 -21.11 0.91
C GLU A 186 -6.60 -20.53 2.24
N ASN A 187 -7.24 -21.36 3.07
CA ASN A 187 -7.62 -20.96 4.41
C ASN A 187 -6.50 -21.34 5.39
N VAL A 188 -5.67 -20.37 5.77
CA VAL A 188 -4.64 -20.50 6.80
C VAL A 188 -5.13 -20.14 8.20
N GLY A 189 -6.42 -19.80 8.34
CA GLY A 189 -7.06 -19.48 9.60
C GLY A 189 -7.51 -20.73 10.37
N ALA A 190 -7.90 -20.52 11.63
CA ALA A 190 -8.40 -21.58 12.49
C ALA A 190 -9.89 -21.92 12.29
N LYS A 191 -10.62 -21.09 11.53
CA LYS A 191 -12.07 -21.21 11.30
C LYS A 191 -12.36 -21.42 9.82
N PRO A 192 -13.41 -22.16 9.46
CA PRO A 192 -13.83 -22.28 8.07
C PRO A 192 -14.30 -20.92 7.53
N VAL A 193 -14.01 -20.66 6.25
CA VAL A 193 -14.62 -19.57 5.49
C VAL A 193 -15.86 -20.16 4.83
N ALA A 194 -17.06 -19.76 5.27
CA ALA A 194 -18.32 -20.34 4.83
C ALA A 194 -19.38 -19.26 4.57
N GLY A 195 -20.44 -19.62 3.84
CA GLY A 195 -21.58 -18.72 3.63
C GLY A 195 -21.24 -17.52 2.75
N THR A 196 -20.23 -17.64 1.89
CA THR A 196 -19.84 -16.57 0.96
C THR A 196 -20.23 -16.91 -0.47
N ARG A 197 -20.53 -15.88 -1.26
CA ARG A 197 -20.65 -15.96 -2.71
C ARG A 197 -19.39 -15.32 -3.31
N PRO A 198 -18.38 -16.14 -3.63
CA PRO A 198 -17.12 -15.64 -4.17
C PRO A 198 -17.30 -15.26 -5.64
N GLU A 199 -17.00 -14.00 -5.94
CA GLU A 199 -16.92 -13.45 -7.30
C GLU A 199 -15.47 -13.10 -7.58
N VAL A 200 -15.00 -13.33 -8.80
CA VAL A 200 -13.68 -12.84 -9.20
C VAL A 200 -13.78 -11.92 -10.39
N THR A 201 -13.11 -10.77 -10.28
CA THR A 201 -12.87 -9.87 -11.41
C THR A 201 -11.38 -9.95 -11.76
N LEU A 202 -11.10 -10.17 -13.04
CA LEU A 202 -9.75 -10.18 -13.57
C LEU A 202 -9.53 -8.91 -14.41
N SER A 203 -8.31 -8.40 -14.44
CA SER A 203 -7.93 -7.31 -15.34
C SER A 203 -6.46 -7.43 -15.71
N ALA A 204 -6.07 -6.97 -16.91
CA ALA A 204 -4.66 -6.81 -17.24
C ALA A 204 -4.36 -5.35 -17.57
N VAL A 205 -3.23 -4.84 -17.08
CA VAL A 205 -2.81 -3.47 -17.33
C VAL A 205 -1.38 -3.49 -17.85
N ASP A 206 -1.11 -2.81 -18.96
CA ASP A 206 0.26 -2.62 -19.44
C ASP A 206 0.80 -1.25 -19.04
N ARG A 207 2.06 -0.97 -19.36
CA ARG A 207 2.71 0.31 -19.08
C ARG A 207 2.09 1.52 -19.80
N HIS A 208 1.22 1.30 -20.78
CA HIS A 208 0.60 2.33 -21.61
C HIS A 208 -0.88 2.57 -21.25
N GLY A 209 -1.42 1.83 -20.28
CA GLY A 209 -2.80 1.97 -19.82
C GLY A 209 -3.48 0.63 -19.61
N ALA A 210 -4.74 0.68 -19.20
CA ALA A 210 -5.52 -0.53 -18.97
C ALA A 210 -5.75 -1.27 -20.30
N TRP A 211 -5.28 -2.50 -20.42
CA TRP A 211 -5.82 -3.43 -21.41
C TRP A 211 -7.09 -4.02 -20.83
N ARG A 212 -8.22 -3.35 -21.07
CA ARG A 212 -9.52 -3.96 -20.81
C ARG A 212 -9.95 -4.69 -22.07
N ALA A 213 -9.63 -5.98 -22.16
CA ALA A 213 -10.55 -6.88 -22.86
C ALA A 213 -11.79 -6.99 -21.95
N ALA A 214 -12.66 -5.98 -22.02
CA ALA A 214 -13.85 -5.86 -21.18
C ALA A 214 -14.77 -7.09 -21.30
N ASP A 215 -14.63 -7.80 -22.40
CA ASP A 215 -15.41 -8.93 -22.87
C ASP A 215 -14.79 -10.30 -22.51
N GLN A 216 -13.58 -10.35 -21.95
CA GLN A 216 -12.94 -11.60 -21.49
C GLN A 216 -12.87 -11.76 -19.97
N PHE A 217 -13.11 -10.68 -19.21
CA PHE A 217 -12.98 -10.68 -17.75
C PHE A 217 -14.18 -10.04 -17.06
N GLU A 218 -15.39 -10.49 -17.41
CA GLU A 218 -16.56 -10.20 -16.59
C GLU A 218 -16.48 -10.97 -15.26
N ALA A 219 -17.12 -10.41 -14.22
CA ALA A 219 -17.19 -11.02 -12.91
C ALA A 219 -17.75 -12.45 -13.04
N THR A 220 -16.89 -13.45 -12.85
CA THR A 220 -17.27 -14.85 -13.02
C THR A 220 -17.59 -15.42 -11.65
N SER A 221 -18.76 -16.06 -11.52
CA SER A 221 -19.09 -16.83 -10.33
C SER A 221 -18.11 -17.99 -10.19
N LEU A 222 -17.45 -18.07 -9.05
CA LEU A 222 -16.51 -19.15 -8.75
C LEU A 222 -17.25 -20.47 -8.47
N PRO A 223 -16.59 -21.63 -8.64
CA PRO A 223 -17.18 -22.92 -8.31
C PRO A 223 -17.69 -22.98 -6.86
N ALA A 224 -18.75 -23.75 -6.61
CA ALA A 224 -19.40 -23.84 -5.29
C ALA A 224 -18.43 -24.22 -4.14
N ALA A 225 -17.36 -24.97 -4.44
CA ALA A 225 -16.30 -25.30 -3.48
C ALA A 225 -15.62 -24.07 -2.86
N TRP A 226 -15.66 -22.90 -3.52
CA TRP A 226 -15.12 -21.65 -2.98
C TRP A 226 -16.05 -20.99 -1.95
N GLY A 227 -17.31 -21.40 -1.87
CA GLY A 227 -18.26 -20.92 -0.85
C GLY A 227 -18.06 -21.54 0.53
N HIS A 228 -17.24 -22.59 0.62
CA HIS A 228 -16.83 -23.22 1.88
C HIS A 228 -15.39 -23.76 1.80
N ILE A 229 -14.47 -23.12 2.54
CA ILE A 229 -13.04 -23.50 2.58
C ILE A 229 -12.68 -23.80 4.04
N ALA A 230 -12.45 -25.07 4.36
CA ALA A 230 -12.10 -25.52 5.71
C ALA A 230 -10.68 -25.06 6.13
N PRO A 231 -10.35 -25.00 7.43
CA PRO A 231 -8.99 -24.73 7.89
C PRO A 231 -7.95 -25.66 7.24
N GLY A 232 -6.88 -25.09 6.70
CA GLY A 232 -5.81 -25.82 5.99
C GLY A 232 -6.18 -26.28 4.57
N GLN A 233 -7.41 -26.04 4.11
CA GLN A 233 -7.83 -26.39 2.76
C GLN A 233 -7.38 -25.31 1.76
N ALA A 234 -6.94 -25.76 0.59
CA ALA A 234 -6.79 -24.95 -0.60
C ALA A 234 -7.81 -25.38 -1.66
N VAL A 235 -8.40 -24.40 -2.33
CA VAL A 235 -9.24 -24.61 -3.52
C VAL A 235 -8.61 -23.90 -4.69
N GLU A 236 -8.68 -24.54 -5.86
CA GLU A 236 -8.11 -24.02 -7.09
C GLU A 236 -9.20 -23.83 -8.15
N TRP A 237 -9.00 -22.85 -9.01
CA TRP A 237 -9.80 -22.66 -10.21
C TRP A 237 -8.92 -22.20 -11.36
N VAL A 238 -9.14 -22.80 -12.52
CA VAL A 238 -8.35 -22.53 -13.73
C VAL A 238 -9.17 -21.69 -14.68
N VAL A 239 -8.66 -20.50 -14.99
CA VAL A 239 -9.24 -19.57 -15.96
C VAL A 239 -8.40 -19.60 -17.24
N ARG A 240 -9.08 -19.57 -18.38
CA ARG A 240 -8.41 -19.46 -19.68
C ARG A 240 -8.86 -18.18 -20.35
N PHE A 241 -7.91 -17.43 -20.88
CA PHE A 241 -8.18 -16.24 -21.68
C PHE A 241 -7.19 -16.16 -22.84
N VAL A 242 -7.38 -15.22 -23.75
CA VAL A 242 -6.48 -15.05 -24.90
C VAL A 242 -5.49 -13.94 -24.58
N ALA A 243 -4.20 -14.19 -24.76
CA ALA A 243 -3.16 -13.19 -24.56
C ALA A 243 -3.45 -11.95 -25.41
N PRO A 244 -3.07 -10.75 -24.95
CA PRO A 244 -3.09 -9.53 -25.74
C PRO A 244 -2.51 -9.73 -27.15
N ASP A 245 -3.08 -9.00 -28.11
CA ASP A 245 -2.68 -8.95 -29.52
C ASP A 245 -1.41 -8.11 -29.76
N ARG A 246 -0.85 -7.55 -28.69
CA ARG A 246 0.39 -6.77 -28.68
C ARG A 246 1.39 -7.39 -27.70
N PRO A 247 2.68 -7.44 -28.06
CA PRO A 247 3.73 -7.88 -27.15
C PRO A 247 3.94 -6.84 -26.05
N GLY A 248 4.30 -7.30 -24.85
CA GLY A 248 4.47 -6.41 -23.70
C GLY A 248 4.47 -7.14 -22.36
N GLU A 249 4.63 -6.34 -21.31
CA GLU A 249 4.51 -6.78 -19.92
C GLU A 249 3.16 -6.31 -19.37
N TYR A 250 2.38 -7.25 -18.86
CA TYR A 250 1.01 -7.05 -18.40
C TYR A 250 0.90 -7.47 -16.93
N ASN A 251 0.36 -6.58 -16.10
CA ASN A 251 0.03 -6.90 -14.73
C ASN A 251 -1.39 -7.44 -14.68
N LEU A 252 -1.51 -8.75 -14.47
CA LEU A 252 -2.76 -9.45 -14.29
C LEU A 252 -3.22 -9.30 -12.85
N THR A 253 -4.26 -8.52 -12.63
CA THR A 253 -4.88 -8.36 -11.31
C THR A 253 -6.07 -9.29 -11.20
N ALA A 254 -6.13 -10.05 -10.12
CA ALA A 254 -7.29 -10.82 -9.72
C ALA A 254 -7.86 -10.25 -8.42
N ASN A 255 -9.15 -9.89 -8.43
CA ASN A 255 -9.89 -9.39 -7.28
C ASN A 255 -10.95 -10.40 -6.89
N LEU A 256 -10.72 -11.12 -5.80
CA LEU A 256 -11.70 -12.00 -5.17
C LEU A 256 -12.57 -11.19 -4.22
N LEU A 257 -13.86 -11.10 -4.53
CA LEU A 257 -14.87 -10.51 -3.70
C LEU A 257 -15.65 -11.61 -2.99
N LEU A 258 -15.59 -11.63 -1.67
CA LEU A 258 -16.40 -12.51 -0.83
C LEU A 258 -17.60 -11.72 -0.34
N ARG A 259 -18.76 -11.94 -0.95
CA ARG A 259 -20.01 -11.39 -0.43
C ARG A 259 -20.60 -12.37 0.58
N ALA A 260 -20.90 -11.90 1.78
CA ALA A 260 -21.71 -12.68 2.70
C ALA A 260 -23.05 -13.05 2.06
N SER A 261 -23.50 -14.29 2.25
CA SER A 261 -24.82 -14.73 1.82
C SER A 261 -25.89 -13.93 2.59
N PRO A 262 -26.91 -13.38 1.92
CA PRO A 262 -28.00 -12.65 2.57
C PRO A 262 -28.72 -13.46 3.66
N ALA A 263 -28.62 -14.80 3.62
CA ALA A 263 -29.27 -15.71 4.56
C ALA A 263 -28.67 -15.69 5.98
N ASP A 264 -27.42 -15.24 6.15
CA ASP A 264 -26.67 -15.41 7.41
C ASP A 264 -26.48 -14.11 8.21
N GLY A 265 -27.13 -13.00 7.79
CA GLY A 265 -27.17 -11.76 8.56
C GLY A 265 -25.81 -11.06 8.78
N HIS A 266 -24.74 -11.53 8.15
CA HIS A 266 -23.43 -10.90 8.20
C HIS A 266 -23.31 -9.87 7.08
N ALA A 267 -23.26 -8.59 7.43
CA ALA A 267 -22.97 -7.53 6.48
C ALA A 267 -21.45 -7.35 6.40
N GLY A 268 -20.81 -8.03 5.46
CA GLY A 268 -19.39 -7.87 5.19
C GLY A 268 -19.07 -8.30 3.77
N ALA A 269 -18.42 -7.42 3.02
CA ALA A 269 -17.78 -7.75 1.76
C ALA A 269 -16.27 -7.63 1.96
N SER A 270 -15.54 -8.71 1.79
CA SER A 270 -14.08 -8.69 1.82
C SER A 270 -13.54 -8.79 0.40
N THR A 271 -12.62 -7.89 0.05
CA THR A 271 -11.93 -7.94 -1.23
C THR A 271 -10.47 -8.33 -1.01
N LEU A 272 -10.05 -9.39 -1.70
CA LEU A 272 -8.67 -9.85 -1.78
C LEU A 272 -8.16 -9.60 -3.20
N SER A 273 -7.06 -8.86 -3.31
CA SER A 273 -6.42 -8.54 -4.58
C SER A 273 -5.05 -9.19 -4.63
N ASN A 274 -4.73 -9.78 -5.78
CA ASN A 274 -3.42 -10.33 -6.08
C ASN A 274 -3.03 -9.97 -7.52
N VAL A 275 -1.74 -9.73 -7.77
CA VAL A 275 -1.23 -9.25 -9.06
C VAL A 275 -0.07 -10.13 -9.49
N GLU A 276 -0.15 -10.63 -10.72
CA GLU A 276 0.86 -11.46 -11.36
C GLU A 276 1.36 -10.80 -12.65
N LEU A 277 2.64 -10.95 -12.96
CA LEU A 277 3.23 -10.44 -14.18
C LEU A 277 3.15 -11.47 -15.32
N LEU A 278 2.53 -11.10 -16.43
CA LEU A 278 2.52 -11.85 -17.68
C LEU A 278 3.40 -11.16 -18.73
N ARG A 279 4.31 -11.91 -19.35
CA ARG A 279 5.13 -11.42 -20.47
C ARG A 279 4.61 -11.99 -21.79
N VAL A 280 4.08 -11.12 -22.65
CA VAL A 280 3.56 -11.48 -23.97
C VAL A 280 4.62 -11.20 -25.03
N ARG A 281 4.90 -12.18 -25.90
CA ARG A 281 5.96 -12.10 -26.92
C ARG A 281 5.53 -12.62 -28.28
#